data_AF-V7C2U4-F1
#
_entry.id   AF-V7C2U4-F1
#
_cell.length_a   1.000
_cell.length_b   1.000
_cell.length_c   1.000
_cell.angle_alpha   90.00
_cell.angle_beta   90.00
_cell.angle_gamma   90.00
#
_symmetry.space_group_name_H-M   'P 1'
#
loop_
_entity.id
_entity.type
_entity.pdbx_description
1 polymer ?
#
loop_
_entity_poly.entity_id
_entity_poly.type
_entity_poly.pdbx_seq_one_letter_code
_entity_poly.pdbx_strand_id
1 'polypeptide(L)' 'MAKICQITSNLELYENDPLVQLVILKSNGKAFCAGGDVVSVITCSLVGHWTYAASFFKKLLTLDHLVATYKKPT' A
#
# COMPACT_ATOMS: atom_id res chain seq x y z
N MET A 1 5.21 -6.11 2.26
CA MET A 1 5.99 -4.86 2.03
C MET A 1 6.07 -4.43 0.58
N ALA A 2 6.64 -5.26 -0.31
CA ALA A 2 6.97 -4.85 -1.68
C ALA A 2 5.77 -4.23 -2.44
N LYS A 3 4.57 -4.81 -2.28
CA LYS A 3 3.34 -4.29 -2.90
C LYS A 3 2.93 -2.91 -2.41
N ILE A 4 3.03 -2.64 -1.09
CA ILE A 4 2.71 -1.32 -0.52
C ILE A 4 3.65 -0.28 -1.13
N CYS A 5 4.96 -0.53 -1.09
CA CYS A 5 5.94 0.40 -1.66
C CYS A 5 5.74 0.62 -3.16
N GLN A 6 5.47 -0.44 -3.93
CA GLN A 6 5.25 -0.33 -5.36
C GLN A 6 4.01 0.51 -5.70
N ILE A 7 2.90 0.33 -4.99
CA ILE A 7 1.67 1.11 -5.22
C ILE A 7 1.91 2.57 -4.83
N THR A 8 2.51 2.84 -3.67
CA THR A 8 2.84 4.20 -3.22
C THR A 8 3.67 4.94 -4.26
N SER A 9 4.78 4.36 -4.73
CA SER A 9 5.64 5.02 -5.72
C SER A 9 4.93 5.27 -7.05
N ASN A 10 4.09 4.34 -7.51
CA ASN A 10 3.32 4.54 -8.74
C ASN A 10 2.30 5.68 -8.59
N LEU A 11 1.58 5.73 -7.47
CA LEU A 11 0.63 6.82 -7.20
C LEU A 11 1.36 8.17 -7.09
N GLU A 12 2.49 8.25 -6.40
CA GLU A 12 3.27 9.50 -6.33
C GLU A 12 3.73 9.99 -7.72
N LEU A 13 4.15 9.07 -8.59
CA LEU A 13 4.52 9.38 -9.97
C LEU A 13 3.31 9.87 -10.79
N TYR A 14 2.20 9.14 -10.71
CA TYR A 14 1.00 9.44 -11.49
C TYR A 14 0.26 10.69 -11.01
N GLU A 15 0.34 11.06 -9.73
CA GLU A 15 -0.29 12.28 -9.24
C GLU A 15 0.26 13.52 -9.93
N ASN A 16 1.56 13.53 -10.24
CA ASN A 16 2.25 14.69 -10.81
C ASN A 16 2.35 14.67 -12.35
N ASP A 17 2.01 13.55 -13.00
CA ASP A 17 2.04 13.44 -14.45
C ASP A 17 0.80 14.09 -15.10
N PRO A 18 0.92 15.20 -15.85
CA PRO A 18 -0.24 15.87 -16.45
C PRO A 18 -0.98 15.04 -17.50
N LEU A 19 -0.37 13.97 -18.04
CA LEU A 19 -1.00 13.07 -19.01
C LEU A 19 -1.91 12.03 -18.35
N VAL A 20 -1.72 11.76 -17.05
CA VAL A 20 -2.57 10.82 -16.31
C VAL A 20 -3.79 11.53 -15.75
N GLN A 21 -4.97 11.16 -16.22
CA GLN A 21 -6.26 11.76 -15.83
C GLN A 21 -7.08 10.90 -14.85
N LEU A 22 -6.84 9.59 -14.83
CA LEU A 22 -7.54 8.61 -14.02
C LEU A 22 -6.57 7.46 -13.70
N VAL A 23 -6.56 7.00 -12.46
CA VAL A 23 -5.89 5.76 -12.06
C VAL A 23 -6.97 4.73 -11.76
N ILE A 24 -6.78 3.48 -12.21
CA ILE A 24 -7.70 2.38 -11.91
C ILE A 24 -6.92 1.30 -11.17
N LEU A 25 -7.30 1.05 -9.92
CA LEU A 25 -6.81 -0.09 -9.16
C LEU A 25 -7.58 -1.35 -9.60
N LYS A 26 -6.85 -2.39 -10.00
CA LYS A 26 -7.43 -3.68 -10.38
C LYS A 26 -6.66 -4.83 -9.77
N SER A 27 -7.35 -5.93 -9.51
CA SER A 27 -6.72 -7.18 -9.10
C SER A 27 -6.35 -8.06 -10.28
N ASN A 28 -5.56 -9.08 -9.98
CA ASN A 28 -5.28 -10.18 -10.89
C ASN A 28 -5.77 -11.48 -10.25
N GLY A 29 -7.05 -11.81 -10.47
CA GLY A 29 -7.65 -13.06 -9.99
C GLY A 29 -8.97 -12.88 -9.24
N LYS A 30 -9.29 -13.86 -8.39
CA LYS A 30 -10.63 -14.04 -7.77
C LYS A 30 -10.98 -13.00 -6.70
N ALA A 31 -9.99 -12.45 -6.00
CA ALA A 31 -10.20 -11.45 -4.96
C ALA A 31 -9.59 -10.11 -5.38
N PHE A 32 -10.20 -9.00 -4.98
CA PHE A 32 -9.62 -7.68 -5.21
C PHE A 32 -8.37 -7.46 -4.34
N CYS A 33 -8.58 -7.55 -3.03
CA CYS A 33 -7.55 -7.52 -1.99
C CYS A 33 -8.00 -8.44 -0.85
N ALA A 34 -7.09 -9.26 -0.32
CA ALA A 34 -7.36 -10.18 0.79
C ALA A 34 -6.68 -9.75 2.09
N GLY A 35 -6.43 -8.44 2.23
CA GLY A 35 -5.75 -7.86 3.38
C GLY A 35 -4.23 -7.94 3.30
N GLY A 36 -3.60 -7.50 4.38
CA GLY A 36 -2.15 -7.57 4.57
C GLY A 36 -1.69 -8.94 5.07
N ASP A 37 -0.38 -9.17 4.99
CA ASP A 37 0.25 -10.38 5.55
C ASP A 37 0.37 -10.28 7.09
N VAL A 38 -0.78 -10.40 7.76
CA VAL A 38 -0.88 -10.30 9.23
C VAL A 38 -0.18 -11.48 9.91
N VAL A 39 -0.13 -12.65 9.27
CA VAL A 39 0.59 -13.82 9.80
C VAL A 39 2.07 -13.48 9.96
N SER A 40 2.74 -12.98 8.91
CA SER A 40 4.13 -12.55 9.03
C SER A 40 4.33 -11.44 10.07
N VAL A 41 3.40 -10.47 10.14
CA VAL A 41 3.46 -9.41 11.15
C VAL A 41 3.46 -9.96 12.57
N ILE A 42 2.55 -10.88 12.88
CA ILE A 42 2.43 -11.49 14.22
C ILE A 42 3.62 -12.39 14.50
N THR A 43 3.97 -13.30 13.58
CA THR A 43 5.09 -14.24 13.78
C THR A 43 6.40 -13.50 14.01
N CYS A 44 6.72 -12.46 13.23
CA CYS A 44 7.91 -11.63 13.46
C CYS A 44 7.86 -10.91 14.81
N SER A 45 6.69 -10.42 15.22
CA SER A 45 6.54 -9.73 16.50
C SER A 45 6.73 -10.67 17.69
N LEU A 46 6.21 -11.90 17.62
CA LEU A 46 6.33 -12.91 18.67
C LEU A 46 7.78 -13.34 18.93
N VAL A 47 8.64 -13.31 17.91
CA VAL A 47 10.08 -13.61 18.04
C VAL A 47 10.92 -12.36 18.37
N GLY A 48 10.28 -11.24 18.73
CA GLY A 48 10.95 -10.01 19.18
C GLY A 48 11.22 -8.97 18.09
N HIS A 49 10.91 -9.25 16.81
CA HIS A 49 11.09 -8.31 15.70
C HIS A 49 9.88 -7.39 15.51
N TRP A 50 9.40 -6.75 16.58
CA TRP A 50 8.24 -5.85 16.55
C TRP A 50 8.42 -4.62 15.63
N THR A 51 9.67 -4.22 15.34
CA THR A 51 9.97 -3.13 14.40
C THR A 51 9.50 -3.45 12.97
N TYR A 52 9.40 -4.72 12.61
CA TYR A 52 8.79 -5.15 11.35
C TYR A 52 7.31 -4.74 11.28
N ALA A 53 6.55 -5.00 12.35
CA ALA A 53 5.15 -4.61 12.44
C ALA A 53 4.97 -3.09 12.39
N ALA A 54 5.78 -2.34 13.15
CA ALA A 54 5.75 -0.88 13.11
C ALA A 54 6.04 -0.32 11.71
N SER A 55 7.05 -0.86 11.02
CA SER A 55 7.38 -0.51 9.63
C SER A 55 6.25 -0.87 8.66
N PHE A 56 5.57 -2.01 8.90
CA PHE A 56 4.41 -2.44 8.12
C PHE A 56 3.27 -1.44 8.19
N PHE A 57 2.82 -1.14 9.40
CA PHE A 57 1.68 -0.24 9.58
C PHE A 57 2.02 1.18 9.19
N LYS A 58 3.24 1.66 9.42
CA LYS A 58 3.67 2.97 8.94
C LYS A 58 3.47 3.08 7.42
N LYS A 59 3.98 2.11 6.65
CA LYS A 59 3.86 2.13 5.19
C LYS A 59 2.42 1.96 4.71
N LEU A 60 1.66 1.06 5.34
CA LEU A 60 0.25 0.84 5.00
C LEU A 60 -0.58 2.10 5.22
N LEU A 61 -0.47 2.72 6.39
CA LEU A 61 -1.21 3.94 6.72
C LEU A 61 -0.78 5.14 5.88
N THR A 62 0.51 5.23 5.50
CA THR A 62 0.95 6.24 4.52
C THR A 62 0.30 6.04 3.16
N LEU A 63 0.20 4.80 2.67
CA LEU A 63 -0.49 4.50 1.41
C LEU A 63 -1.99 4.82 1.50
N ASP A 64 -2.66 4.42 2.59
CA ASP A 64 -4.08 4.70 2.81
C ASP A 64 -4.35 6.21 2.83
N HIS A 65 -3.48 6.98 3.49
CA HIS A 65 -3.55 8.44 3.49
C HIS A 65 -3.38 9.02 2.08
N LEU A 66 -2.39 8.56 1.31
CA LEU A 66 -2.16 8.99 -0.06
C LEU A 66 -3.39 8.76 -0.94
N VAL A 67 -4.02 7.58 -0.84
CA VAL A 67 -5.25 7.26 -1.58
C VAL A 67 -6.40 8.15 -1.13
N ALA A 68 -6.56 8.39 0.18
CA ALA A 68 -7.63 9.21 0.72
C ALA A 68 -7.54 10.70 0.32
N THR A 69 -6.32 11.22 0.11
CA THR A 69 -6.07 12.62 -0.25
C THR A 69 -5.63 12.81 -1.70
N TYR A 70 -5.80 11.79 -2.55
CA TYR A 70 -5.27 11.78 -3.90
C TYR A 70 -5.95 12.84 -4.77
N LYS A 71 -5.16 13.63 -5.51
CA LYS A 71 -5.67 14.79 -6.27
C LYS A 71 -6.43 14.45 -7.55
N LYS A 72 -6.32 13.20 -8.00
CA LYS A 72 -6.91 12.71 -9.25
C LYS A 72 -7.95 11.65 -8.96
N PRO A 73 -8.93 11.44 -9.86
CA PRO A 73 -9.81 10.28 -9.78
C PRO A 73 -9.00 8.98 -9.69
N THR A 74 -9.36 8.12 -8.73
CA THR A 74 -8.70 6.84 -8.38
C THR A 74 -9.73 5.76 -8.10
#